data_AF-A0A9W5VPD2-F1
#
_entry.id   AF-A0A9W5VPD2-F1
#
_cell.length_a   1.000
_cell.length_b   1.000
_cell.length_c   1.000
_cell.angle_alpha   90.00
_cell.angle_beta   90.00
_cell.angle_gamma   90.00
#
_symmetry.space_group_name_H-M   'P 1'
#
loop_
_entity.id
_entity.type
_entity.pdbx_description
1 polymer ?
#
loop_
_entity_poly.entity_id
_entity_poly.type
_entity_poly.pdbx_seq_one_letter_code
_entity_poly.pdbx_strand_id
1 'polypeptide(L)'
;MIFLIPPFRGDGQRYPYKELEVNQRERNLIGKEAAIENGQKWWKEKQVLEEQVNLLTVENSRLKRTLNKVNELYEGLKMSFANVAKAVGMMKYSKKEYEQPLNERGNRLVDAIANYTSYWLRKMGSEDLAEKVDKEIGLSKGIQQSVQALEPKKERDRGFEHEM
;
A
#
# COMPACT_ATOMS: atom_id res chain seq x y z
N MET A 1 89.57 47.81 -7.31
CA MET A 1 88.67 48.96 -7.04
C MET A 1 87.37 48.38 -6.52
N ILE A 2 87.08 48.63 -5.25
CA ILE A 2 85.98 48.05 -4.48
C ILE A 2 84.74 48.92 -4.71
N PHE A 3 83.62 48.32 -5.11
CA PHE A 3 82.30 48.93 -4.92
C PHE A 3 81.72 48.37 -3.62
N LEU A 4 81.56 49.26 -2.64
CA LEU A 4 80.88 48.99 -1.37
C LEU A 4 79.44 48.53 -1.64
N ILE A 5 79.06 47.37 -1.11
CA ILE A 5 77.66 46.96 -0.98
C ILE A 5 77.06 47.76 0.19
N PRO A 6 75.97 48.53 0.01
CA PRO A 6 75.35 49.24 1.11
C PRO A 6 74.79 48.24 2.14
N PRO A 7 74.89 48.51 3.45
CA PRO A 7 74.29 47.63 4.45
C PRO A 7 72.77 47.60 4.25
N PHE A 8 72.20 46.40 4.32
CA PHE A 8 70.77 46.16 4.40
C PHE A 8 70.14 47.12 5.42
N ARG A 9 69.38 48.11 4.94
CA ARG A 9 68.36 48.77 5.77
C ARG A 9 67.23 47.78 5.92
N GLY A 10 67.27 47.05 7.04
CA GLY A 10 66.15 46.23 7.46
C GLY A 10 65.01 47.13 7.89
N ASP A 11 64.07 47.38 6.98
CA ASP A 11 62.70 47.72 7.38
C ASP A 11 61.92 46.42 7.60
N GLY A 12 62.50 45.54 8.43
CA GLY A 12 61.78 44.45 9.06
C GLY A 12 60.90 45.07 10.12
N GLN A 13 59.64 45.35 9.79
CA GLN A 13 58.62 45.72 10.77
C GLN A 13 58.57 44.63 11.86
N ARG A 14 59.25 44.89 12.96
CA ARG A 14 59.29 44.03 14.14
C ARG A 14 57.99 44.30 14.89
N TYR A 15 56.91 43.61 14.48
CA TYR A 15 55.68 43.61 15.28
C TYR A 15 56.04 43.24 16.72
N PRO A 16 55.72 44.08 17.72
CA PRO A 16 56.02 43.77 19.12
C PRO A 16 55.36 42.43 19.46
N TYR A 17 56.08 41.52 20.11
CA TYR A 17 55.63 40.14 20.41
C TYR A 17 54.19 40.06 20.95
N LYS A 18 53.76 41.06 21.73
CA LYS A 18 52.39 41.17 22.24
C LYS A 18 51.32 41.30 21.15
N GLU A 19 51.58 42.03 20.07
CA GLU A 19 50.63 42.18 18.95
C GLU A 19 50.49 40.88 18.15
N LEU A 20 51.58 40.14 17.96
CA LEU A 20 51.53 38.82 17.30
C LEU A 20 50.72 37.81 18.13
N GLU A 21 50.88 37.82 19.46
CA GLU A 21 50.09 36.99 20.36
C GLU A 21 48.60 37.36 20.36
N VAL A 22 48.28 38.66 20.37
CA VAL A 22 46.89 39.15 20.29
C VAL A 22 46.25 38.73 18.97
N ASN A 23 46.91 38.95 17.84
CA ASN A 23 46.40 38.58 16.52
C ASN A 23 46.20 37.06 16.40
N GLN A 24 47.12 36.25 16.96
CA GLN A 24 46.95 34.80 16.99
C GLN A 24 45.75 34.37 17.85
N ARG A 25 45.52 35.04 18.99
CA ARG A 25 44.35 34.78 19.85
C ARG A 25 43.05 35.14 19.12
N GLU A 26 43.00 36.28 18.45
CA GLU A 26 41.83 36.70 17.66
C GLU A 26 41.51 35.71 16.55
N ARG A 27 42.52 35.27 15.77
CA ARG A 27 42.33 34.21 14.77
C ARG A 27 41.81 32.91 15.36
N ASN A 28 42.33 32.52 16.53
CA ASN A 28 41.87 31.33 17.23
C ASN A 28 40.42 31.47 17.74
N LEU A 29 40.01 32.66 18.17
CA LEU A 29 38.64 32.95 18.60
C LEU A 29 37.67 32.89 17.42
N ILE A 30 38.00 33.56 16.30
CA ILE A 30 37.20 33.50 15.07
C ILE A 30 37.03 32.05 14.60
N GLY A 31 38.11 31.25 14.63
CA GLY A 31 38.03 29.83 14.28
C GLY A 31 37.11 29.02 15.20
N LYS A 32 37.10 29.32 16.51
CA LYS A 32 36.19 28.68 17.47
C LYS A 32 34.74 29.11 17.27
N GLU A 33 34.49 30.39 17.00
CA GLU A 33 33.16 30.93 16.72
C GLU A 33 32.56 30.30 15.46
N ALA A 34 33.33 30.22 14.38
CA ALA A 34 32.91 29.55 13.15
C ALA A 34 32.61 28.05 13.37
N ALA A 35 33.39 27.37 14.22
CA ALA A 35 33.12 25.97 14.58
C ALA A 35 31.81 25.82 15.36
N ILE A 36 31.50 26.75 16.27
CA ILE A 36 30.24 26.76 17.04
C ILE A 36 29.05 27.02 16.12
N GLU A 37 29.13 28.03 15.25
CA GLU A 37 28.06 28.38 14.30
C GLU A 37 27.77 27.21 13.36
N ASN A 38 28.81 26.59 12.80
CA ASN A 38 28.66 25.39 12.00
C ASN A 38 28.00 24.28 12.83
N GLY A 39 28.48 24.00 14.04
CA GLY A 39 27.87 22.99 14.93
C GLY A 39 26.38 23.24 15.16
N GLN A 40 25.97 24.49 15.38
CA GLN A 40 24.56 24.86 15.52
C GLN A 40 23.75 24.62 14.25
N LYS A 41 24.32 24.92 13.08
CA LYS A 41 23.69 24.65 11.78
C LYS A 41 23.47 23.15 11.57
N TRP A 42 24.51 22.33 11.78
CA TRP A 42 24.43 20.87 11.71
C TRP A 42 23.36 20.31 12.66
N TRP A 43 23.27 20.85 13.88
CA TRP A 43 22.24 20.45 14.84
C TRP A 43 20.82 20.74 14.35
N LYS A 44 20.57 21.93 13.79
CA LYS A 44 19.26 22.29 13.23
C LYS A 44 18.90 21.40 12.05
N GLU A 45 19.83 21.15 11.15
CA GLU A 45 19.61 20.26 10.00
C GLU A 45 19.30 18.84 10.44
N LYS A 46 20.02 18.32 11.44
CA LYS A 46 19.75 17.00 12.02
C LYS A 46 18.33 16.90 12.59
N GLN A 47 17.88 17.90 13.35
CA GLN A 47 16.53 17.91 13.91
C GLN A 47 15.46 17.90 12.82
N VAL A 48 15.65 18.69 11.76
CA VAL A 48 14.72 18.71 10.62
C VAL A 48 14.69 17.36 9.90
N LEU A 49 15.84 16.73 9.70
CA LEU A 49 15.93 15.41 9.07
C LEU A 49 15.27 14.32 9.94
N GLU A 50 15.48 14.34 11.26
CA GLU A 50 14.83 13.41 12.19
C GLU A 50 13.30 13.54 12.13
N GLU A 51 12.77 14.76 12.09
CA GLU A 51 11.33 15.00 11.95
C GLU A 51 10.79 14.46 10.61
N GLN A 52 11.51 14.70 9.51
CA GLN A 52 11.12 14.18 8.20
C GLN A 52 11.13 12.65 8.16
N VAL A 53 12.13 12.00 8.77
CA VAL A 53 12.19 10.53 8.87
C VAL A 53 11.01 9.99 9.68
N ASN A 54 10.65 10.65 10.78
CA ASN A 54 9.49 10.27 11.58
C ASN A 54 8.18 10.38 10.79
N LEU A 55 7.97 11.49 10.09
CA LEU A 55 6.80 11.69 9.23
C LEU A 55 6.70 10.63 8.14
N LEU A 56 7.79 10.40 7.39
CA LEU A 56 7.84 9.38 6.34
C LEU A 56 7.60 7.97 6.89
N THR A 57 8.08 7.67 8.09
CA THR A 57 7.85 6.38 8.76
C THR A 57 6.36 6.16 9.07
N VAL A 58 5.69 7.20 9.56
CA VAL A 58 4.24 7.16 9.84
C VAL A 58 3.43 7.03 8.54
N GLU A 59 3.77 7.79 7.51
CA GLU A 59 3.10 7.73 6.21
C GLU A 59 3.26 6.36 5.55
N ASN A 60 4.47 5.80 5.55
CA ASN A 60 4.73 4.47 5.01
C ASN A 60 3.91 3.39 5.75
N SER A 61 3.81 3.50 7.08
CA SER A 61 2.97 2.60 7.88
C SER A 61 1.47 2.75 7.59
N ARG A 62 1.00 3.95 7.25
CA ARG A 62 -0.38 4.17 6.78
C ARG A 62 -0.60 3.57 5.40
N LEU A 63 0.31 3.79 4.46
CA LEU A 63 0.24 3.26 3.11
C LEU A 63 0.22 1.72 3.10
N LYS A 64 1.09 1.07 3.88
CA LYS A 64 1.09 -0.39 4.03
C LYS A 64 -0.25 -0.92 4.51
N ARG A 65 -0.88 -0.28 5.50
CA ARG A 65 -2.20 -0.67 6.00
C ARG A 65 -3.29 -0.50 4.94
N THR A 66 -3.27 0.60 4.20
CA THR A 66 -4.22 0.82 3.10
C THR A 66 -4.02 -0.20 1.99
N LEU A 67 -2.78 -0.50 1.61
CA LEU A 67 -2.47 -1.50 0.61
C LEU A 67 -2.97 -2.89 1.01
N ASN A 68 -2.80 -3.29 2.28
CA ASN A 68 -3.32 -4.56 2.78
C ASN A 68 -4.85 -4.62 2.66
N LYS A 69 -5.57 -3.55 3.05
CA LYS A 69 -7.03 -3.50 2.90
C LYS A 69 -7.48 -3.60 1.44
N VAL A 70 -6.78 -2.90 0.54
CA VAL A 70 -7.07 -2.99 -0.91
C VAL A 70 -6.84 -4.42 -1.40
N ASN A 71 -5.77 -5.07 -0.96
CA ASN A 71 -5.48 -6.45 -1.34
C ASN A 71 -6.54 -7.43 -0.83
N GLU A 72 -6.97 -7.30 0.43
CA GLU A 72 -8.07 -8.11 0.99
C GLU A 72 -9.38 -7.94 0.20
N LEU A 73 -9.74 -6.69 -0.14
CA LEU A 73 -10.91 -6.41 -0.97
C LEU A 73 -10.78 -6.96 -2.39
N TYR A 74 -9.58 -6.88 -2.97
CA TYR A 74 -9.30 -7.41 -4.30
C TYR A 74 -9.41 -8.93 -4.34
N GLU A 75 -8.88 -9.65 -3.36
CA GLU A 75 -9.08 -11.10 -3.21
C GLU A 75 -10.56 -11.44 -3.01
N GLY A 76 -11.26 -10.67 -2.16
CA GLY A 76 -12.71 -10.77 -1.97
C GLY A 76 -13.50 -10.65 -3.27
N LEU A 77 -13.12 -9.70 -4.13
CA LEU A 77 -13.77 -9.48 -5.43
C LEU A 77 -13.55 -10.65 -6.39
N LYS A 78 -12.32 -11.18 -6.46
CA LYS A 78 -12.01 -12.36 -7.29
C LYS A 78 -12.82 -13.58 -6.87
N MET A 79 -12.89 -13.84 -5.55
CA MET A 79 -13.73 -14.92 -5.01
C MET A 79 -15.22 -14.68 -5.30
N SER A 80 -15.69 -13.44 -5.22
CA SER A 80 -17.08 -13.09 -5.54
C SER A 80 -17.41 -13.42 -7.00
N PHE A 81 -16.56 -13.03 -7.95
CA PHE A 81 -16.75 -13.37 -9.37
C PHE A 81 -16.83 -14.87 -9.60
N ALA A 82 -15.91 -15.64 -9.01
CA ALA A 82 -15.92 -17.10 -9.13
C ALA A 82 -17.22 -17.70 -8.58
N ASN A 83 -17.67 -17.25 -7.40
CA ASN A 83 -18.89 -17.74 -6.76
C ASN A 83 -20.15 -17.41 -7.56
N VAL A 84 -20.24 -16.20 -8.11
CA VAL A 84 -21.37 -15.78 -8.96
C VAL A 84 -21.41 -16.61 -10.24
N ALA A 85 -20.28 -16.79 -10.92
CA ALA A 85 -20.21 -17.61 -12.14
C ALA A 85 -20.62 -19.06 -11.86
N LYS A 86 -20.17 -19.65 -10.75
CA LYS A 86 -20.57 -21.00 -10.32
C LYS A 86 -22.07 -21.09 -10.03
N ALA A 87 -22.65 -20.08 -9.37
CA ALA A 87 -24.08 -20.02 -9.10
C ALA A 87 -24.92 -19.90 -10.38
N VAL A 88 -24.50 -19.06 -11.34
CA VAL A 88 -25.14 -18.99 -12.67
C VAL A 88 -24.99 -20.32 -13.42
N GLY A 89 -23.83 -20.97 -13.32
CA GLY A 89 -23.58 -22.30 -13.88
C GLY A 89 -24.58 -23.36 -13.40
N MET A 90 -25.11 -23.23 -12.18
CA MET A 90 -26.14 -24.14 -11.68
C MET A 90 -27.42 -24.13 -12.51
N MET A 91 -27.74 -23.04 -13.22
CA MET A 91 -28.92 -23.00 -14.09
C MET A 91 -28.84 -24.02 -15.23
N LYS A 92 -27.63 -24.40 -15.67
CA LYS A 92 -27.41 -25.35 -16.77
C LYS A 92 -26.95 -26.73 -16.27
N TYR A 93 -26.12 -26.75 -15.24
CA TYR A 93 -25.37 -27.96 -14.86
C TYR A 93 -25.81 -28.57 -13.52
N SER A 94 -26.71 -27.92 -12.78
CA SER A 94 -27.25 -28.49 -11.54
C SER A 94 -28.00 -29.78 -11.82
N LYS A 95 -27.93 -30.76 -10.91
CA LYS A 95 -28.53 -32.08 -11.08
C LYS A 95 -30.00 -32.18 -10.66
N LYS A 96 -30.66 -31.08 -10.25
CA LYS A 96 -32.14 -30.93 -10.11
C LYS A 96 -32.60 -29.68 -9.34
N GLU A 97 -31.84 -29.15 -8.38
CA GLU A 97 -32.37 -28.09 -7.49
C GLU A 97 -32.54 -26.72 -8.16
N TYR A 98 -31.66 -26.39 -9.10
CA TYR A 98 -31.60 -25.06 -9.72
C TYR A 98 -31.53 -25.12 -11.26
N GLU A 99 -31.57 -26.33 -11.83
CA GLU A 99 -31.55 -26.52 -13.28
C GLU A 99 -32.76 -25.85 -13.92
N GLN A 100 -32.53 -25.10 -14.99
CA GLN A 100 -33.56 -24.36 -15.72
C GLN A 100 -33.70 -24.92 -17.15
N PRO A 101 -34.90 -24.90 -17.74
CA PRO A 101 -35.12 -25.34 -19.13
C PRO A 101 -34.62 -24.26 -20.12
N LEU A 102 -33.30 -24.08 -20.19
CA LEU A 102 -32.66 -23.10 -21.05
C LEU A 102 -32.73 -23.50 -22.53
N ASN A 103 -33.09 -22.56 -23.40
CA ASN A 103 -32.91 -22.74 -24.84
C ASN A 103 -31.43 -22.67 -25.24
N GLU A 104 -31.12 -22.92 -26.50
CA GLU A 104 -29.75 -22.94 -27.01
C GLU A 104 -28.98 -21.62 -26.75
N ARG A 105 -29.65 -20.46 -26.83
CA ARG A 105 -29.04 -19.16 -26.53
C ARG A 105 -28.75 -19.01 -25.04
N GLY A 106 -29.66 -19.45 -24.18
CA GLY A 106 -29.48 -19.46 -22.73
C GLY A 106 -28.30 -20.34 -22.30
N ASN A 107 -28.19 -21.54 -22.88
CA ASN A 107 -27.05 -22.43 -22.64
C ASN A 107 -25.72 -21.77 -23.03
N ARG A 108 -25.66 -21.15 -24.21
CA ARG A 108 -24.46 -20.42 -24.67
C ARG A 108 -24.11 -19.23 -23.76
N LEU A 109 -25.12 -18.53 -23.23
CA LEU A 109 -24.89 -17.41 -22.31
C LEU A 109 -24.28 -17.87 -20.98
N VAL A 110 -24.79 -18.96 -20.39
CA VAL A 110 -24.22 -19.52 -19.15
C VAL A 110 -22.77 -19.93 -19.36
N ASP A 111 -22.47 -20.61 -20.46
CA ASP A 111 -21.09 -21.00 -20.80
C ASP A 111 -20.19 -19.79 -21.02
N ALA A 112 -20.68 -18.76 -21.72
CA ALA A 112 -19.93 -17.53 -21.96
C ALA A 112 -19.59 -16.80 -20.66
N ILE A 113 -20.51 -16.76 -19.68
CA ILE A 113 -20.27 -16.16 -18.36
C ILE A 113 -19.17 -16.91 -17.62
N ALA A 114 -19.21 -18.26 -17.61
CA ALA A 114 -18.17 -19.06 -16.98
C ALA A 114 -16.80 -18.82 -17.66
N ASN A 115 -16.74 -18.96 -18.98
CA ASN A 115 -15.51 -18.78 -19.76
C ASN A 115 -14.91 -17.38 -19.61
N TYR A 116 -15.74 -16.34 -19.65
CA TYR A 116 -15.30 -14.95 -19.49
C TYR A 116 -14.78 -14.68 -18.07
N THR A 117 -15.44 -15.23 -17.06
CA THR A 117 -15.00 -15.11 -15.66
C THR A 117 -13.65 -15.80 -15.47
N SER A 118 -13.50 -17.03 -15.95
CA SER A 118 -12.24 -17.77 -15.87
C SER A 118 -11.11 -17.06 -16.61
N TYR A 119 -11.38 -16.50 -17.80
CA TYR A 119 -10.41 -15.68 -18.53
C TYR A 119 -9.87 -14.52 -17.67
N TRP A 120 -10.75 -13.75 -17.04
CA TRP A 120 -10.33 -12.61 -16.22
C TRP A 120 -9.64 -13.03 -14.93
N LEU A 121 -10.07 -14.12 -14.28
CA LEU A 121 -9.39 -14.64 -13.10
C LEU A 121 -7.94 -15.04 -13.42
N ARG A 122 -7.70 -15.66 -14.58
CA ARG A 122 -6.34 -15.93 -15.07
C ARG A 122 -5.55 -14.66 -15.33
N LYS A 123 -6.16 -13.66 -15.98
CA LYS A 123 -5.52 -12.34 -16.20
C LYS A 123 -5.16 -11.63 -14.89
N MET A 124 -5.92 -11.89 -13.83
CA MET A 124 -5.69 -11.38 -12.48
C MET A 124 -4.72 -12.24 -11.64
N GLY A 125 -4.16 -13.31 -12.21
CA GLY A 125 -3.21 -14.20 -11.54
C GLY A 125 -3.84 -15.25 -10.61
N SER A 126 -5.14 -15.49 -10.70
CA SER A 126 -5.88 -16.46 -9.88
C SER A 126 -6.29 -17.69 -10.69
N GLU A 127 -5.31 -18.52 -11.06
CA GLU A 127 -5.52 -19.76 -11.81
C GLU A 127 -6.39 -20.75 -11.04
N ASP A 128 -6.21 -20.84 -9.72
CA ASP A 128 -6.97 -21.73 -8.84
C ASP A 128 -8.48 -21.43 -8.84
N LEU A 129 -8.85 -20.14 -8.84
CA LEU A 129 -10.24 -19.71 -8.92
C LEU A 129 -10.80 -19.93 -10.33
N ALA A 130 -10.00 -19.70 -11.36
CA ALA A 130 -10.40 -19.98 -12.75
C ALA A 130 -10.71 -21.48 -12.94
N GLU A 131 -9.85 -22.36 -12.44
CA GLU A 131 -10.09 -23.80 -12.48
C GLU A 131 -11.37 -24.22 -11.74
N LYS A 132 -11.66 -23.59 -10.59
CA LYS A 132 -12.91 -23.84 -9.87
C LYS A 132 -14.13 -23.42 -10.68
N VAL A 133 -14.07 -22.30 -11.40
CA VAL A 133 -15.17 -21.88 -12.28
C VAL A 133 -15.33 -22.85 -13.46
N ASP A 134 -14.24 -23.34 -14.02
CA ASP A 134 -14.27 -24.24 -15.18
C ASP A 134 -14.81 -25.64 -14.84
N LYS A 135 -14.53 -26.14 -13.62
CA LYS A 135 -14.74 -27.56 -13.26
C LYS A 135 -15.85 -27.77 -12.24
N GLU A 136 -16.14 -26.78 -11.39
CA GLU A 136 -17.05 -26.94 -10.26
C GLU A 136 -18.36 -26.16 -10.46
N ILE A 137 -19.45 -26.73 -9.94
CA ILE A 137 -20.76 -26.09 -9.86
C ILE A 137 -21.18 -26.02 -8.39
N GLY A 138 -21.93 -24.98 -8.01
CA GLY A 138 -22.46 -24.88 -6.64
C GLY A 138 -22.58 -23.46 -6.11
N LEU A 139 -23.29 -23.34 -4.98
CA LEU A 139 -23.45 -22.08 -4.26
C LEU A 139 -22.34 -21.91 -3.21
N SER A 140 -21.82 -20.70 -3.09
CA SER A 140 -21.06 -20.33 -1.90
C SER A 140 -21.99 -20.21 -0.69
N LYS A 141 -21.46 -20.37 0.53
CA LYS A 141 -22.25 -20.20 1.77
C LYS A 141 -23.02 -18.88 1.80
N GLY A 142 -22.40 -17.79 1.34
CA GLY A 142 -23.03 -16.47 1.30
C GLY A 142 -24.24 -16.44 0.35
N ILE A 143 -24.10 -16.98 -0.87
CA ILE A 143 -25.22 -17.04 -1.83
C ILE A 143 -26.30 -17.98 -1.31
N GLN A 144 -25.93 -19.13 -0.75
CA GLN A 144 -26.89 -20.09 -0.17
C GLN A 144 -27.74 -19.44 0.94
N GLN A 145 -27.11 -18.66 1.83
CA GLN A 145 -27.83 -17.91 2.86
C GLN A 145 -28.78 -16.86 2.25
N SER A 146 -28.34 -16.16 1.20
CA SER A 146 -29.21 -15.19 0.49
C SER A 146 -30.39 -15.89 -0.19
N VAL A 147 -30.19 -17.07 -0.79
CA VAL A 147 -31.28 -17.86 -1.38
C VAL A 147 -32.27 -18.32 -0.30
N GLN A 148 -31.78 -18.88 0.80
CA GLN A 148 -32.63 -19.31 1.93
C GLN A 148 -33.43 -18.15 2.53
N ALA A 149 -32.86 -16.94 2.57
CA ALA A 149 -33.57 -15.75 3.04
C ALA A 149 -34.72 -15.33 2.11
N LEU A 150 -34.67 -15.72 0.83
CA LEU A 150 -35.72 -15.48 -0.17
C LEU A 150 -36.77 -16.59 -0.22
N GLU A 151 -36.52 -17.74 0.42
CA GLU A 151 -37.51 -18.82 0.47
C GLU A 151 -38.79 -18.34 1.18
N PRO A 152 -39.98 -18.62 0.62
CA PRO A 152 -41.24 -18.25 1.26
C PRO A 152 -41.31 -18.87 2.65
N LYS A 153 -41.43 -18.03 3.68
CA LYS A 153 -41.66 -18.52 5.05
C LYS A 153 -43.02 -19.20 5.06
N LYS A 154 -43.06 -20.51 5.34
CA LYS A 154 -44.32 -21.23 5.58
C LYS A 154 -45.09 -20.47 6.65
N GLU A 155 -46.26 -19.96 6.30
CA GLU A 155 -47.21 -19.47 7.31
C GLU A 155 -47.46 -20.66 8.24
N ARG A 156 -47.09 -20.52 9.51
CA ARG A 156 -47.56 -21.45 10.53
C ARG A 156 -49.06 -21.26 10.55
N ASP A 157 -49.79 -22.26 10.11
CA ASP A 157 -51.22 -22.41 10.34
C ASP A 157 -51.46 -22.09 11.81
N ARG A 158 -51.90 -20.86 12.08
CA ARG A 158 -52.48 -20.54 13.37
C ARG A 158 -53.88 -21.14 13.25
N GLY A 159 -53.96 -22.43 13.58
CA GLY A 159 -55.22 -23.09 13.80
C GLY A 159 -56.02 -22.22 14.74
N PHE A 160 -56.99 -21.52 14.18
CA PHE A 160 -58.10 -21.00 14.94
C PHE A 160 -58.83 -22.24 15.46
N GLU A 161 -58.48 -22.66 16.67
CA GLU A 161 -59.41 -23.38 17.53
C GLU A 161 -60.54 -22.39 17.84
N HIS A 162 -61.48 -22.27 16.90
CA HIS A 162 -62.80 -21.73 17.18
C HIS A 162 -63.60 -22.84 17.86
N GLU A 163 -63.83 -22.61 19.15
CA GLU A 163 -64.95 -23.06 19.97
C GLU A 163 -66.04 -23.83 19.23
N MET A 164 -66.25 -25.10 19.62
CA MET A 164 -67.58 -25.71 19.84
C MET A 164 -67.47 -26.84 20.86
#